data_AF-A0A2K2G4V2-F1
#
_entry.id   AF-A0A2K2G4V2-F1
#
_cell.length_a   1.000
_cell.length_b   1.000
_cell.length_c   1.000
_cell.angle_alpha   90.00
_cell.angle_beta   90.00
_cell.angle_gamma   90.00
#
_symmetry.space_group_name_H-M   'P 1'
#
loop_
_entity.id
_entity.type
_entity.pdbx_description
1 polymer ?
#
loop_
_entity_poly.entity_id
_entity_poly.type
_entity_poly.pdbx_seq_one_letter_code
_entity_poly.pdbx_strand_id
1 'polypeptide(L)'
;MTMLADDATAAAVLDAMPCYPVPPFGRSPVIEALRASRVGHGLAIGHDGVKLILRRPWLALDVPVAAPIAGYLPYGSIGAPRADLRCGLVPRAFYDEVLGHLRSKIPDEAAAFILWNEASREFAVEFPDIDEATPTRLVYRMPRLPPDWHMVCDIHSHARGRAFFSATDDADDAYATKIAIVFGRLDHPDGPTMAARLCAGRMFLPLPRCPFAGAPDAD
;
A
#
# COMPACT_ATOMS: atom_id res chain seq x y z
N MET A 1 -4.67 29.45 -30.93
CA MET A 1 -4.09 28.57 -29.89
C MET A 1 -5.20 28.31 -28.90
N THR A 2 -5.73 27.09 -28.86
CA THR A 2 -6.53 26.65 -27.71
C THR A 2 -5.65 26.82 -26.48
N MET A 3 -6.13 27.48 -25.44
CA MET A 3 -5.38 27.54 -24.19
C MET A 3 -5.13 26.08 -23.76
N LEU A 4 -3.92 25.74 -23.33
CA LEU A 4 -3.64 24.42 -22.74
C LEU A 4 -4.61 24.08 -21.58
N ALA A 5 -5.22 25.11 -20.99
CA ALA A 5 -6.24 25.02 -19.96
C ALA A 5 -7.61 24.50 -20.46
N ASP A 6 -7.91 24.59 -21.76
CA ASP A 6 -9.19 24.20 -22.36
C ASP A 6 -9.08 22.87 -23.15
N ASP A 7 -7.93 22.19 -23.07
CA ASP A 7 -7.75 20.87 -23.65
C ASP A 7 -8.47 19.81 -22.80
N ALA A 8 -9.52 19.22 -23.35
CA ALA A 8 -10.32 18.20 -22.66
C ALA A 8 -9.49 16.96 -22.26
N THR A 9 -8.44 16.62 -23.01
CA THR A 9 -7.52 15.53 -22.68
C THR A 9 -6.67 15.90 -21.48
N ALA A 10 -6.09 17.11 -21.47
CA ALA A 10 -5.31 17.60 -20.33
C ALA A 10 -6.17 17.66 -19.05
N ALA A 11 -7.40 18.14 -19.17
CA ALA A 11 -8.36 18.18 -18.06
C ALA A 11 -8.68 16.77 -17.53
N ALA A 12 -8.95 15.79 -18.41
CA ALA A 12 -9.22 14.41 -18.00
C ALA A 12 -8.01 13.75 -17.32
N VAL A 13 -6.78 14.02 -17.80
CA VAL A 13 -5.55 13.53 -17.17
C VAL A 13 -5.37 14.11 -15.76
N LEU A 14 -5.62 15.41 -15.58
CA LEU A 14 -5.51 16.08 -14.28
C LEU A 14 -6.67 15.73 -13.33
N ASP A 15 -7.84 15.36 -13.83
CA ASP A 15 -8.92 14.80 -13.02
C ASP A 15 -8.53 13.41 -12.49
N ALA A 16 -7.93 12.57 -13.34
CA ALA A 16 -7.48 11.24 -12.95
C ALA A 16 -6.26 11.24 -12.01
N MET A 17 -5.31 12.17 -12.21
CA MET A 17 -4.12 12.35 -11.36
C MET A 17 -3.85 13.85 -11.18
N PRO A 18 -4.45 14.48 -10.17
CA PRO A 18 -4.24 15.90 -9.92
C PRO A 18 -2.78 16.21 -9.64
N CYS A 19 -2.29 17.34 -10.16
CA CYS A 19 -0.91 17.76 -10.02
C CYS A 19 -0.83 19.22 -9.57
N TYR A 20 -0.17 19.45 -8.43
CA TYR A 20 -0.18 20.74 -7.74
C TYR A 20 1.24 21.30 -7.56
N PRO A 21 1.56 22.45 -8.16
CA PRO A 21 2.78 23.17 -7.83
C PRO A 21 2.66 23.75 -6.41
N VAL A 22 3.70 23.57 -5.59
CA VAL A 22 3.77 24.13 -4.24
C VAL A 22 4.13 25.61 -4.35
N PRO A 23 3.36 26.55 -3.76
CA PRO A 23 3.70 27.96 -3.81
C PRO A 23 4.99 28.23 -3.00
N PRO A 24 5.88 29.12 -3.46
CA PRO A 24 7.14 29.43 -2.77
C PRO A 24 6.92 30.16 -1.44
N PHE A 25 5.76 30.81 -1.27
CA PHE A 25 5.36 31.49 -0.05
C PHE A 25 3.92 31.16 0.30
N GLY A 26 3.61 31.13 1.60
CA GLY A 26 2.27 30.83 2.09
C GLY A 26 1.92 29.34 2.05
N ARG A 27 0.63 29.05 2.13
CA ARG A 27 0.08 27.68 2.11
C ARG A 27 -0.62 27.42 0.78
N SER A 28 -0.73 26.16 0.40
CA SER A 28 -1.56 25.72 -0.73
C SER A 28 -2.86 25.11 -0.20
N PRO A 29 -4.00 25.82 -0.28
CA PRO A 29 -5.28 25.30 0.22
C PRO A 29 -5.68 23.97 -0.42
N VAL A 30 -5.33 23.77 -1.69
CA VAL A 30 -5.67 22.54 -2.43
C VAL A 30 -4.82 21.36 -1.95
N ILE A 31 -3.52 21.56 -1.70
CA ILE A 31 -2.66 20.51 -1.13
C ILE A 31 -3.07 20.22 0.31
N GLU A 32 -3.41 21.24 1.11
CA GLU A 32 -3.92 21.06 2.47
C GLU A 32 -5.25 20.28 2.49
N ALA A 33 -6.18 20.62 1.58
CA ALA A 33 -7.44 19.90 1.41
C ALA A 33 -7.21 18.44 1.01
N LEU A 34 -6.30 18.16 0.06
CA LEU A 34 -5.93 16.79 -0.30
C LEU A 34 -5.31 16.05 0.90
N ARG A 35 -4.44 16.69 1.67
CA ARG A 35 -3.82 16.05 2.84
C ARG A 35 -4.83 15.76 3.95
N ALA A 36 -5.84 16.61 4.11
CA ALA A 36 -6.93 16.45 5.05
C ALA A 36 -8.02 15.50 4.56
N SER A 37 -8.03 15.12 3.28
CA SER A 37 -9.08 14.28 2.72
C SER A 37 -9.08 12.88 3.33
N ARG A 38 -10.29 12.30 3.38
CA ARG A 38 -10.49 10.90 3.76
C ARG A 38 -9.96 9.98 2.67
N VAL A 39 -10.32 10.25 1.42
CA VAL A 39 -9.88 9.53 0.21
C VAL A 39 -9.42 10.56 -0.82
N GLY A 40 -8.34 10.25 -1.51
CA GLY A 40 -7.85 11.06 -2.62
C GLY A 40 -6.40 10.75 -2.93
N HIS A 41 -5.96 11.19 -4.09
CA HIS A 41 -4.57 11.11 -4.49
C HIS A 41 -4.20 12.28 -5.38
N GLY A 42 -2.91 12.56 -5.47
CA GLY A 42 -2.37 13.57 -6.37
C GLY A 42 -0.87 13.73 -6.20
N LEU A 43 -0.27 14.45 -7.13
CA LEU A 43 1.14 14.81 -7.13
C LEU A 43 1.29 16.24 -6.59
N ALA A 44 2.26 16.43 -5.69
CA ALA A 44 2.75 17.74 -5.32
C ALA A 44 4.15 17.93 -5.89
N ILE A 45 4.38 19.05 -6.58
CA ILE A 45 5.67 19.41 -7.18
C ILE A 45 6.24 20.61 -6.43
N GLY A 46 7.40 20.43 -5.81
CA GLY A 46 8.13 21.48 -5.12
C GLY A 46 9.55 21.60 -5.65
N HIS A 47 10.34 22.50 -5.07
CA HIS A 47 11.77 22.59 -5.38
C HIS A 47 12.54 21.35 -4.86
N ASP A 48 11.95 20.60 -3.92
CA ASP A 48 12.47 19.39 -3.32
C ASP A 48 12.03 18.10 -4.04
N GLY A 49 11.41 18.22 -5.23
CA GLY A 49 11.09 17.10 -6.13
C GLY A 49 9.60 16.92 -6.36
N VAL A 50 9.17 15.66 -6.54
CA VAL A 50 7.76 15.29 -6.73
C VAL A 50 7.36 14.27 -5.67
N LYS A 51 6.21 14.49 -5.03
CA LYS A 51 5.62 13.52 -4.10
C LYS A 51 4.24 13.08 -4.53
N LEU A 52 3.96 11.80 -4.32
CA LEU A 52 2.62 11.26 -4.28
C LEU A 52 2.04 11.52 -2.89
N ILE A 53 0.91 12.22 -2.86
CA ILE A 53 0.04 12.33 -1.70
C ILE A 53 -1.11 11.37 -1.95
N LEU A 54 -1.24 10.33 -1.12
CA LEU A 54 -2.28 9.31 -1.21
C LEU A 54 -3.01 9.19 0.12
N ARG A 55 -4.34 9.16 0.05
CA ARG A 55 -5.24 9.08 1.19
C ARG A 55 -6.20 7.92 1.00
N ARG A 56 -6.20 7.04 2.00
CA ARG A 56 -7.22 6.03 2.24
C ARG A 56 -7.73 6.20 3.68
N PRO A 57 -8.89 5.63 4.03
CA PRO A 57 -9.37 5.73 5.40
C PRO A 57 -8.38 5.18 6.43
N TRP A 58 -7.63 4.14 6.06
CA TRP A 58 -6.60 3.53 6.90
C TRP A 58 -5.16 4.05 6.67
N LEU A 59 -4.90 4.89 5.64
CA LEU A 59 -3.54 5.31 5.26
C LEU A 59 -3.44 6.81 4.92
N ALA A 60 -2.43 7.48 5.49
CA ALA A 60 -1.95 8.77 5.00
C ALA A 60 -0.50 8.65 4.52
N LEU A 61 -0.28 8.77 3.21
CA LEU A 61 1.02 8.62 2.57
C LEU A 61 1.41 9.90 1.82
N ASP A 62 2.60 10.43 2.13
CA ASP A 62 3.30 11.46 1.36
C ASP A 62 4.70 10.90 1.03
N VAL A 63 4.91 10.41 -0.18
CA VAL A 63 6.14 9.70 -0.56
C VAL A 63 6.81 10.36 -1.76
N PRO A 64 8.15 10.55 -1.75
CA PRO A 64 8.87 11.00 -2.93
C PRO A 64 8.79 9.96 -4.05
N VAL A 65 8.49 10.42 -5.26
CA VAL A 65 8.38 9.57 -6.47
C VAL A 65 9.40 9.94 -7.54
N ALA A 66 10.06 11.09 -7.38
CA ALA A 66 11.15 11.53 -8.22
C ALA A 66 12.18 12.30 -7.38
N ALA A 67 13.45 12.24 -7.80
CA ALA A 67 14.51 13.07 -7.24
C ALA A 67 14.25 14.57 -7.51
N PRO A 68 14.86 15.48 -6.73
CA PRO A 68 14.82 16.91 -7.02
C PRO A 68 15.26 17.20 -8.46
N ILE A 69 14.54 18.11 -9.12
CA ILE A 69 14.89 18.54 -10.48
C ILE A 69 16.15 19.40 -10.39
N ALA A 70 17.19 19.04 -11.16
CA ALA A 70 18.43 19.80 -11.24
C ALA A 70 18.22 21.12 -12.03
N GLY A 71 17.63 22.11 -11.36
CA GLY A 71 17.32 23.42 -11.94
C GLY A 71 16.54 24.29 -10.96
N TYR A 72 16.42 25.58 -11.28
CA TYR A 72 15.57 26.47 -10.50
C TYR A 72 14.10 26.18 -10.77
N LEU A 73 13.35 25.88 -9.71
CA LEU A 73 11.89 25.83 -9.72
C LEU A 73 11.38 26.95 -8.80
N PRO A 74 10.45 27.81 -9.25
CA PRO A 74 9.86 28.85 -8.41
C PRO A 74 8.81 28.29 -7.42
N TYR A 75 9.02 27.06 -6.93
CA TYR A 75 8.10 26.33 -6.06
C TYR A 75 8.62 26.30 -4.63
N GLY A 76 7.71 26.14 -3.66
CA GLY A 76 8.04 25.90 -2.26
C GLY A 76 8.46 24.46 -1.99
N SER A 77 8.78 24.16 -0.73
CA SER A 77 9.06 22.80 -0.27
C SER A 77 7.76 22.03 -0.04
N ILE A 78 7.69 20.78 -0.51
CA ILE A 78 6.56 19.89 -0.26
C ILE A 78 6.52 19.45 1.22
N GLY A 79 7.66 19.41 1.91
CA GLY A 79 7.81 19.04 3.33
C GLY A 79 8.52 17.70 3.54
N ALA A 80 8.37 17.07 4.70
CA ALA A 80 8.93 15.73 4.97
C ALA A 80 8.05 14.61 4.35
N PRO A 81 8.61 13.43 4.02
CA PRO A 81 7.82 12.23 3.73
C PRO A 81 6.98 11.81 4.95
N ARG A 82 5.87 11.12 4.71
CA ARG A 82 4.94 10.64 5.75
C ARG A 82 4.34 9.31 5.32
N ALA A 83 4.21 8.36 6.23
CA ALA A 83 3.53 7.09 5.99
C ALA A 83 2.87 6.63 7.29
N ASP A 84 1.63 7.07 7.50
CA ASP A 84 0.91 6.83 8.74
C ASP A 84 -0.25 5.86 8.52
N LEU A 85 -0.26 4.78 9.29
CA LEU A 85 -1.41 3.89 9.42
C LEU A 85 -2.45 4.56 10.32
N ARG A 86 -3.50 5.13 9.71
CA ARG A 86 -4.64 5.75 10.41
C ARG A 86 -5.43 4.71 11.21
N CYS A 87 -5.39 3.45 10.80
CA CYS A 87 -5.97 2.32 11.53
C CYS A 87 -5.14 1.86 12.74
N GLY A 88 -3.94 2.42 12.95
CA GLY A 88 -2.97 1.90 13.91
C GLY A 88 -2.28 0.61 13.42
N LEU A 89 -1.48 0.00 14.30
CA LEU A 89 -0.86 -1.29 14.03
C LEU A 89 -1.89 -2.42 14.16
N VAL A 90 -1.77 -3.43 13.30
CA VAL A 90 -2.61 -4.63 13.36
C VAL A 90 -2.28 -5.40 14.65
N PRO A 91 -3.26 -5.76 15.50
CA PRO A 91 -2.99 -6.51 16.72
C PRO A 91 -2.24 -7.82 16.48
N ARG A 92 -1.33 -8.18 17.40
CA ARG A 92 -0.50 -9.39 17.33
C ARG A 92 -1.29 -10.68 17.13
N ALA A 93 -2.49 -10.77 17.70
CA ALA A 93 -3.34 -11.96 17.58
C ALA A 93 -3.63 -12.32 16.11
N PHE A 94 -3.81 -11.33 15.23
CA PHE A 94 -4.03 -11.57 13.81
C PHE A 94 -2.76 -12.08 13.09
N TYR A 95 -1.58 -11.67 13.54
CA TYR A 95 -0.32 -12.23 13.02
C TYR A 95 -0.23 -13.72 13.33
N ASP A 96 -0.51 -14.10 14.58
CA ASP A 96 -0.44 -15.50 15.02
C ASP A 96 -1.53 -16.35 14.34
N GLU A 97 -2.73 -15.80 14.15
CA GLU A 97 -3.84 -16.43 13.42
C GLU A 97 -3.49 -16.67 11.95
N VAL A 98 -3.00 -15.64 11.25
CA VAL A 98 -2.55 -15.75 9.85
C VAL A 98 -1.43 -16.78 9.73
N LEU A 99 -0.40 -16.71 10.57
CA LEU A 99 0.73 -17.62 10.50
C LEU A 99 0.31 -19.08 10.79
N GLY A 100 -0.62 -19.27 11.73
CA GLY A 100 -1.23 -20.57 12.01
C GLY A 100 -1.98 -21.13 10.80
N HIS A 101 -2.78 -20.28 10.14
CA HIS A 101 -3.48 -20.65 8.90
C HIS A 101 -2.50 -21.07 7.81
N LEU A 102 -1.53 -20.22 7.48
CA LEU A 102 -0.56 -20.48 6.40
C LEU A 102 0.24 -21.77 6.66
N ARG A 103 0.66 -22.02 7.91
CA ARG A 103 1.35 -23.27 8.28
C ARG A 103 0.49 -24.52 8.10
N SER A 104 -0.82 -24.41 8.35
CA SER A 104 -1.75 -25.54 8.18
C SER A 104 -1.95 -25.98 6.72
N LYS A 105 -1.48 -25.17 5.76
CA LYS A 105 -1.67 -25.38 4.31
C LYS A 105 -0.45 -25.95 3.59
N ILE A 106 0.69 -26.06 4.28
CA ILE A 106 1.89 -26.72 3.75
C ILE A 106 1.52 -28.15 3.28
N PRO A 107 1.94 -28.57 2.07
CA PRO A 107 3.02 -27.99 1.25
C PRO A 107 2.60 -26.88 0.29
N ASP A 108 1.31 -26.58 0.17
CA ASP A 108 0.80 -25.63 -0.82
C ASP A 108 0.83 -24.19 -0.30
N GLU A 109 0.80 -23.24 -1.22
CA GLU A 109 0.62 -21.83 -0.91
C GLU A 109 -0.79 -21.57 -0.36
N ALA A 110 -0.92 -20.49 0.42
CA ALA A 110 -2.18 -20.05 1.00
C ALA A 110 -2.19 -18.53 1.10
N ALA A 111 -3.38 -17.94 1.26
CA ALA A 111 -3.56 -16.51 1.40
C ALA A 111 -4.44 -16.15 2.60
N ALA A 112 -4.31 -14.92 3.06
CA ALA A 112 -5.13 -14.30 4.08
C ALA A 112 -5.17 -12.79 3.86
N PHE A 113 -6.27 -12.15 4.25
CA PHE A 113 -6.39 -10.70 4.25
C PHE A 113 -6.49 -10.18 5.68
N ILE A 114 -5.91 -9.01 5.92
CA ILE A 114 -6.24 -8.19 7.08
C ILE A 114 -7.16 -7.08 6.62
N LEU A 115 -8.36 -7.08 7.19
CA LEU A 115 -9.37 -6.06 6.97
C LEU A 115 -9.47 -5.15 8.18
N TRP A 116 -9.88 -3.91 7.94
CA TRP A 116 -10.16 -2.93 8.99
C TRP A 116 -11.50 -2.26 8.73
N ASN A 117 -12.38 -2.26 9.72
CA ASN A 117 -13.64 -1.55 9.69
C ASN A 117 -13.47 -0.13 10.21
N GLU A 118 -13.82 0.87 9.40
CA GLU A 118 -13.65 2.27 9.77
C GLU A 118 -14.60 2.75 10.85
N ALA A 119 -15.83 2.24 10.86
CA ALA A 119 -16.87 2.65 11.79
C ALA A 119 -16.61 2.09 13.20
N SER A 120 -16.34 0.78 13.32
CA SER A 120 -16.04 0.13 14.60
C SER A 120 -14.58 0.25 15.02
N ARG A 121 -13.68 0.57 14.09
CA ARG A 121 -12.22 0.58 14.25
C ARG A 121 -11.62 -0.78 14.57
N GLU A 122 -12.32 -1.86 14.21
CA GLU A 122 -11.88 -3.22 14.46
C GLU A 122 -11.13 -3.80 13.26
N PHE A 123 -10.18 -4.68 13.55
CA PHE A 123 -9.53 -5.50 12.54
C PHE A 123 -10.22 -6.86 12.44
N ALA A 124 -10.13 -7.50 11.28
CA ALA A 124 -10.53 -8.88 11.08
C ALA A 124 -9.56 -9.58 10.12
N VAL A 125 -9.47 -10.90 10.25
CA VAL A 125 -8.85 -11.78 9.26
C VAL A 125 -9.96 -12.35 8.37
N GLU A 126 -9.72 -12.36 7.07
CA GLU A 126 -10.55 -13.07 6.10
C GLU A 126 -9.67 -14.02 5.28
N PHE A 127 -10.14 -15.25 5.08
CA PHE A 127 -9.46 -16.23 4.25
C PHE A 127 -10.20 -16.34 2.91
N PRO A 128 -9.51 -16.18 1.77
CA PRO A 128 -10.16 -16.21 0.46
C PRO A 128 -10.69 -17.61 0.09
N ASP A 129 -11.67 -17.61 -0.82
CA ASP A 129 -11.94 -18.78 -1.65
C ASP A 129 -10.74 -19.04 -2.58
N ILE A 130 -10.14 -20.23 -2.45
CA ILE A 130 -9.01 -20.68 -3.25
C ILE A 130 -9.52 -21.43 -4.48
N ASP A 131 -9.16 -20.93 -5.67
CA ASP A 131 -9.45 -21.59 -6.95
C ASP A 131 -8.36 -22.61 -7.31
N GLU A 132 -7.09 -22.31 -7.03
CA GLU A 132 -5.94 -23.20 -7.24
C GLU A 132 -4.89 -22.94 -6.16
N ALA A 133 -4.36 -24.00 -5.54
CA ALA A 133 -3.22 -23.91 -4.64
C ALA A 133 -2.28 -25.08 -4.91
N THR A 134 -1.00 -24.75 -5.09
CA THR A 134 0.12 -25.68 -5.25
C THR A 134 1.32 -25.09 -4.49
N PRO A 135 2.47 -25.78 -4.39
CA PRO A 135 3.64 -25.24 -3.70
C PRO A 135 4.29 -24.02 -4.36
N THR A 136 3.88 -23.65 -5.59
CA THR A 136 4.51 -22.56 -6.37
C THR A 136 3.50 -21.70 -7.13
N ARG A 137 2.20 -21.87 -6.83
CA ARG A 137 1.13 -21.15 -7.52
C ARG A 137 -0.10 -21.11 -6.62
N LEU A 138 -0.64 -19.90 -6.48
CA LEU A 138 -1.86 -19.63 -5.79
C LEU A 138 -2.78 -18.78 -6.67
N VAL A 139 -4.04 -19.20 -6.81
CA VAL A 139 -5.10 -18.44 -7.45
C VAL A 139 -6.26 -18.39 -6.48
N TYR A 140 -6.64 -17.19 -6.08
CA TYR A 140 -7.70 -16.97 -5.11
C TYR A 140 -8.57 -15.78 -5.49
N ARG A 141 -9.76 -15.71 -4.92
CA ARG A 141 -10.72 -14.65 -5.20
C ARG A 141 -10.58 -13.53 -4.19
N MET A 142 -10.52 -12.30 -4.70
CA MET A 142 -10.55 -11.11 -3.84
C MET A 142 -11.89 -11.01 -3.13
N PRO A 143 -11.89 -10.65 -1.83
CA PRO A 143 -13.10 -10.60 -1.03
C PRO A 143 -13.95 -9.41 -1.47
N ARG A 144 -15.27 -9.59 -1.45
CA ARG A 144 -16.21 -8.47 -1.62
C ARG A 144 -16.40 -7.79 -0.27
N LEU A 145 -15.67 -6.70 -0.08
CA LEU A 145 -15.72 -5.96 1.18
C LEU A 145 -17.08 -5.29 1.37
N PRO A 146 -17.75 -5.49 2.53
CA PRO A 146 -18.92 -4.71 2.89
C PRO A 146 -18.58 -3.21 3.08
N PRO A 147 -19.58 -2.33 3.19
CA PRO A 147 -19.34 -0.93 3.54
C PRO A 147 -18.46 -0.78 4.78
N ASP A 148 -17.63 0.26 4.80
CA ASP A 148 -16.67 0.61 5.87
C ASP A 148 -15.54 -0.39 6.11
N TRP A 149 -15.53 -1.56 5.45
CA TRP A 149 -14.40 -2.48 5.47
C TRP A 149 -13.38 -2.12 4.41
N HIS A 150 -12.12 -2.04 4.82
CA HIS A 150 -10.98 -1.74 3.96
C HIS A 150 -9.96 -2.86 4.07
N MET A 151 -9.44 -3.31 2.93
CA MET A 151 -8.28 -4.21 2.92
C MET A 151 -7.02 -3.41 3.28
N VAL A 152 -6.37 -3.80 4.37
CA VAL A 152 -5.12 -3.22 4.85
C VAL A 152 -3.95 -4.07 4.37
N CYS A 153 -4.00 -5.38 4.62
CA CYS A 153 -2.97 -6.31 4.19
C CYS A 153 -3.55 -7.37 3.26
N ASP A 154 -2.76 -7.73 2.25
CA ASP A 154 -2.94 -8.93 1.45
C ASP A 154 -1.69 -9.79 1.63
N ILE A 155 -1.91 -11.02 2.05
CA ILE A 155 -0.88 -11.90 2.57
C ILE A 155 -0.95 -13.22 1.83
N HIS A 156 0.16 -13.68 1.29
CA HIS A 156 0.29 -15.06 0.83
C HIS A 156 1.56 -15.71 1.35
N SER A 157 1.63 -17.03 1.22
CA SER A 157 2.82 -17.79 1.58
C SER A 157 3.44 -18.50 0.39
N HIS A 158 4.77 -18.58 0.35
CA HIS A 158 5.51 -19.52 -0.50
C HIS A 158 5.76 -20.88 0.20
N ALA A 159 4.94 -21.23 1.20
CA ALA A 159 5.06 -22.43 2.01
C ALA A 159 6.50 -22.66 2.53
N ARG A 160 7.20 -23.67 1.97
CA ARG A 160 8.60 -24.02 2.32
C ARG A 160 9.65 -23.13 1.63
N GLY A 161 9.27 -22.46 0.55
CA GLY A 161 10.11 -21.55 -0.22
C GLY A 161 10.45 -20.28 0.54
N ARG A 162 11.39 -19.47 0.02
CA ARG A 162 11.74 -18.18 0.62
C ARG A 162 10.66 -17.12 0.37
N ALA A 163 10.54 -16.14 1.26
CA ALA A 163 9.72 -14.97 1.02
C ALA A 163 10.39 -14.06 -0.02
N PHE A 164 9.68 -13.73 -1.10
CA PHE A 164 10.06 -12.73 -2.10
C PHE A 164 8.82 -12.36 -2.92
N PHE A 165 8.86 -11.24 -3.64
CA PHE A 165 7.84 -10.89 -4.63
C PHE A 165 8.30 -11.33 -6.03
N SER A 166 7.47 -12.08 -6.72
CA SER A 166 7.63 -12.50 -8.11
C SER A 166 7.05 -11.48 -9.09
N ALA A 167 7.30 -11.67 -10.39
CA ALA A 167 6.71 -10.84 -11.44
C ALA A 167 5.17 -10.97 -11.51
N THR A 168 4.61 -12.11 -11.08
CA THR A 168 3.16 -12.29 -10.97
C THR A 168 2.61 -11.43 -9.85
N ASP A 169 3.27 -11.44 -8.68
CA ASP A 169 2.87 -10.60 -7.55
C ASP A 169 2.94 -9.11 -7.92
N ASP A 170 3.96 -8.69 -8.67
CA ASP A 170 4.07 -7.33 -9.21
C ASP A 170 2.88 -6.95 -10.11
N ALA A 171 2.44 -7.86 -10.98
CA ALA A 171 1.31 -7.61 -11.86
C ALA A 171 0.00 -7.48 -11.07
N ASP A 172 -0.21 -8.33 -10.07
CA ASP A 172 -1.41 -8.35 -9.22
C ASP A 172 -1.48 -7.12 -8.30
N ASP A 173 -0.33 -6.65 -7.80
CA ASP A 173 -0.25 -5.54 -6.86
C ASP A 173 -0.28 -4.16 -7.51
N ALA A 174 0.03 -4.06 -8.82
CA ALA A 174 0.25 -2.79 -9.51
C ALA A 174 -0.90 -1.77 -9.36
N TYR A 175 -2.13 -2.25 -9.24
CA TYR A 175 -3.33 -1.40 -9.21
C TYR A 175 -3.96 -1.26 -7.83
N ALA A 176 -3.43 -1.94 -6.82
CA ALA A 176 -3.97 -1.93 -5.48
C ALA A 176 -3.36 -0.82 -4.60
N THR A 177 -4.10 -0.44 -3.55
CA THR A 177 -3.54 0.30 -2.41
C THR A 177 -3.68 -0.57 -1.18
N LYS A 178 -2.61 -1.31 -0.84
CA LYS A 178 -2.59 -2.32 0.23
C LYS A 178 -1.14 -2.56 0.68
N ILE A 179 -0.98 -3.15 1.86
CA ILE A 179 0.29 -3.74 2.27
C ILE A 179 0.32 -5.18 1.76
N ALA A 180 1.23 -5.50 0.85
CA ALA A 180 1.43 -6.88 0.41
C ALA A 180 2.51 -7.53 1.30
N ILE A 181 2.27 -8.76 1.75
CA ILE A 181 3.16 -9.51 2.63
C ILE A 181 3.31 -10.93 2.10
N VAL A 182 4.56 -11.39 1.96
CA VAL A 182 4.86 -12.78 1.63
C VAL A 182 5.53 -13.43 2.81
N PHE A 183 4.98 -14.55 3.29
CA PHE A 183 5.65 -15.43 4.24
C PHE A 183 6.32 -16.60 3.53
N GLY A 184 7.51 -16.96 3.95
CA GLY A 184 8.23 -18.13 3.44
C GLY A 184 8.86 -18.92 4.58
N ARG A 185 9.45 -20.07 4.26
CA ARG A 185 10.16 -20.95 5.20
C ARG A 185 9.29 -21.31 6.40
N LEU A 186 8.00 -21.55 6.17
CA LEU A 186 7.01 -21.71 7.23
C LEU A 186 7.26 -22.94 8.13
N ASP A 187 7.99 -23.95 7.63
CA ASP A 187 8.41 -25.16 8.34
C ASP A 187 9.87 -25.11 8.84
N HIS A 188 10.55 -23.97 8.69
CA HIS A 188 11.94 -23.83 9.12
C HIS A 188 12.04 -23.65 10.64
N PRO A 189 12.97 -24.35 11.32
CA PRO A 189 13.09 -24.33 12.79
C PRO A 189 13.40 -22.95 13.37
N ASP A 190 14.13 -22.11 12.62
CA ASP A 190 14.48 -20.74 13.04
C ASP A 190 13.34 -19.73 12.87
N GLY A 191 12.19 -20.16 12.33
CA GLY A 191 11.05 -19.30 12.05
C GLY A 191 10.89 -18.94 10.56
N PRO A 192 9.74 -18.35 10.20
CA PRO A 192 9.44 -17.96 8.84
C PRO A 192 10.25 -16.72 8.43
N THR A 193 10.49 -16.58 7.13
CA THR A 193 10.97 -15.33 6.52
C THR A 193 9.80 -14.48 6.06
N MET A 194 9.95 -13.16 6.03
CA MET A 194 8.88 -12.25 5.63
C MET A 194 9.39 -11.15 4.70
N ALA A 195 8.69 -10.93 3.59
CA ALA A 195 8.89 -9.77 2.71
C ALA A 195 7.62 -8.91 2.72
N ALA A 196 7.75 -7.59 2.80
CA ALA A 196 6.61 -6.68 2.82
C ALA A 196 6.82 -5.43 1.97
N ARG A 197 5.75 -4.96 1.33
CA ARG A 197 5.74 -3.72 0.54
C ARG A 197 4.42 -2.99 0.65
N LEU A 198 4.45 -1.67 0.57
CA LEU A 198 3.27 -0.84 0.37
C LEU A 198 3.06 -0.63 -1.13
N CYS A 199 1.90 -1.06 -1.62
CA CYS A 199 1.45 -0.83 -2.98
C CYS A 199 0.70 0.50 -3.01
N ALA A 200 1.15 1.45 -3.83
CA ALA A 200 0.58 2.78 -3.90
C ALA A 200 0.71 3.37 -5.31
N GLY A 201 -0.37 3.32 -6.10
CA GLY A 201 -0.39 3.96 -7.42
C GLY A 201 0.68 3.42 -8.37
N ARG A 202 0.76 2.08 -8.53
CA ARG A 202 1.81 1.34 -9.26
C ARG A 202 3.23 1.43 -8.69
N MET A 203 3.40 2.06 -7.54
CA MET A 203 4.68 2.05 -6.83
C MET A 203 4.70 0.94 -5.78
N PHE A 204 5.87 0.31 -5.65
CA PHE A 204 6.18 -0.64 -4.59
C PHE A 204 7.19 -0.02 -3.65
N LEU A 205 6.73 0.37 -2.47
CA LEU A 205 7.57 0.98 -1.45
C LEU A 205 7.98 -0.11 -0.46
N PRO A 206 9.28 -0.36 -0.24
CA PRO A 206 9.72 -1.31 0.77
C PRO A 206 9.15 -0.97 2.14
N LEU A 207 8.59 -1.96 2.83
CA LEU A 207 8.12 -1.84 4.21
C LEU A 207 8.98 -2.72 5.11
N PRO A 208 10.11 -2.19 5.63
CA PRO A 208 10.96 -2.97 6.52
C PRO A 208 10.27 -3.28 7.84
N ARG A 209 9.35 -2.42 8.30
CA ARG A 209 8.61 -2.62 9.54
C ARG A 209 7.31 -3.35 9.30
N CYS A 210 7.10 -4.40 10.09
CA CYS A 210 5.88 -5.17 10.06
C CYS A 210 4.67 -4.33 10.49
N PRO A 211 3.52 -4.40 9.80
CA PRO A 211 2.32 -3.66 10.23
C PRO A 211 1.66 -4.27 11.48
N PHE A 212 2.12 -5.46 11.93
CA PHE A 212 1.61 -6.13 13.12
C PHE A 212 2.36 -5.69 14.38
N ALA A 213 1.63 -5.35 15.42
CA ALA A 213 2.19 -4.94 16.71
C ALA A 213 3.03 -6.07 17.33
N GLY A 214 4.30 -5.78 17.63
CA GLY A 214 5.20 -6.73 18.31
C GLY A 214 5.55 -7.98 17.51
N ALA A 215 5.33 -7.97 16.19
CA ALA A 215 5.84 -9.00 15.28
C ALA A 215 7.27 -8.67 14.83
N PRO A 216 8.07 -9.66 14.40
CA PRO A 216 9.37 -9.41 13.77
C PRO A 216 9.21 -8.54 12.51
N ASP A 217 10.22 -7.71 12.25
CA ASP A 217 10.32 -6.91 11.03
C ASP A 217 10.58 -7.79 9.79
N ALA A 218 10.36 -7.24 8.60
CA ALA A 218 10.64 -7.93 7.34
C ALA A 218 12.15 -8.09 7.13
N ASP A 219 12.53 -9.18 6.45
CA ASP A 219 13.94 -9.50 6.12
C ASP A 219 14.53 -8.61 5.02
#